data_AF-A0A0L9UTC1-F1
#
_entry.id   AF-A0A0L9UTC1-F1
#
_cell.length_a   1.000
_cell.length_b   1.000
_cell.length_c   1.000
_cell.angle_alpha   90.00
_cell.angle_beta   90.00
_cell.angle_gamma   90.00
#
_symmetry.space_group_name_H-M   'P 1'
#
loop_
_entity.id
_entity.type
_entity.pdbx_description
1 polymer ?
#
loop_
_entity_poly.entity_id
_entity_poly.type
_entity_poly.pdbx_seq_one_letter_code
_entity_poly.pdbx_strand_id
1 'polypeptide(L)'
;MRNAGLIKGGSLENAIVCSASKGWLNPPLHFREEPCRHKILDLIGDLSMVAQSGNQGLPVAHIVAYKGGHALHADLARRLIMS
;
A
#
# COMPACT_ATOMS: atom_id res chain seq x y z
N MET A 1 5.78 9.36 -15.95
CA MET A 1 5.10 8.05 -15.87
C MET A 1 4.33 7.73 -17.15
N ARG A 2 3.38 8.58 -17.58
CA ARG A 2 2.62 8.35 -18.83
C ARG A 2 3.49 8.24 -20.09
N ASN A 3 4.46 9.14 -20.27
CA ASN A 3 5.42 9.07 -21.39
C ASN A 3 6.31 7.81 -21.36
N ALA A 4 6.47 7.20 -20.18
CA ALA A 4 7.17 5.93 -20.00
C ALA A 4 6.23 4.71 -20.09
N GLY A 5 4.97 4.92 -20.49
CA GLY A 5 3.98 3.85 -20.65
C GLY A 5 3.28 3.40 -19.36
N LEU A 6 3.53 4.05 -18.23
CA LEU A 6 2.96 3.69 -16.91
C LEU A 6 1.76 4.57 -16.54
N ILE A 7 0.87 4.07 -15.69
CA ILE A 7 -0.31 4.80 -15.16
C ILE A 7 -1.17 5.39 -16.29
N LYS A 8 -1.38 4.60 -17.36
CA LYS A 8 -2.20 5.04 -18.51
C LYS A 8 -3.69 5.19 -18.13
N GLY A 9 -4.18 4.36 -17.19
CA GLY A 9 -5.56 4.41 -16.70
C GLY A 9 -5.78 5.27 -15.44
N GLY A 10 -4.74 5.92 -14.89
CA GLY A 10 -4.89 6.71 -13.67
C GLY A 10 -5.64 8.02 -13.94
N SER A 11 -6.65 8.32 -13.13
CA SER A 11 -7.48 9.51 -13.19
C SER A 11 -7.77 10.03 -11.77
N LEU A 12 -8.41 11.19 -11.66
CA LEU A 12 -8.86 11.72 -10.35
C LEU A 12 -9.98 10.86 -9.72
N GLU A 13 -10.62 9.99 -10.49
CA GLU A 13 -11.70 9.09 -10.03
C GLU A 13 -11.16 7.84 -9.34
N ASN A 14 -9.92 7.43 -9.63
CA ASN A 14 -9.34 6.18 -9.11
C ASN A 14 -8.04 6.38 -8.30
N ALA A 15 -7.54 7.60 -8.20
CA ALA A 15 -6.35 7.92 -7.43
C ALA A 15 -6.48 9.29 -6.76
N ILE A 16 -5.99 9.39 -5.53
CA ILE A 16 -5.72 10.68 -4.91
C ILE A 16 -4.47 11.30 -5.54
N VAL A 17 -4.54 12.57 -5.93
CA VAL A 17 -3.43 13.26 -6.61
C VAL A 17 -3.03 14.49 -5.82
N CYS A 18 -1.73 14.61 -5.52
CA CYS A 18 -1.16 15.76 -4.83
C CYS A 18 -0.23 16.53 -5.76
N SER A 19 -0.42 17.85 -5.81
CA SER A 19 0.48 18.81 -6.44
C SER A 19 1.35 19.48 -5.38
N ALA A 20 2.65 19.61 -5.66
CA ALA A 20 3.58 20.32 -4.79
C ALA A 20 3.20 21.79 -4.56
N SER A 21 2.55 22.44 -5.52
CA SER A 21 2.17 23.86 -5.44
C SER A 21 0.71 24.10 -5.06
N LYS A 22 -0.17 23.13 -5.31
CA LYS A 22 -1.63 23.29 -5.11
C LYS A 22 -2.20 22.40 -4.00
N GLY A 23 -1.40 21.50 -3.42
CA GLY A 23 -1.87 20.48 -2.50
C GLY A 23 -2.72 19.41 -3.20
N TRP A 24 -3.72 18.87 -2.51
CA TRP A 24 -4.61 17.83 -3.04
C TRP A 24 -5.46 18.36 -4.20
N LEU A 25 -5.49 17.62 -5.32
CA LEU A 25 -6.20 18.01 -6.54
C LEU A 25 -7.63 17.47 -6.61
N ASN A 26 -7.97 16.48 -5.80
CA ASN A 26 -9.31 15.90 -5.69
C ASN A 26 -9.78 15.80 -4.22
N PRO A 27 -9.93 16.94 -3.52
CA PRO A 27 -10.60 16.96 -2.23
C PRO A 27 -12.13 16.76 -2.37
N PRO A 28 -12.85 16.37 -1.29
CA PRO A 28 -12.29 16.01 0.01
C PRO A 28 -11.64 14.62 -0.02
N LEU A 29 -10.61 14.44 0.81
CA LEU A 29 -10.14 13.10 1.15
C LEU A 29 -11.18 12.41 2.03
N HIS A 30 -11.27 11.08 1.97
CA HIS A 30 -12.12 10.32 2.90
C HIS A 30 -11.57 10.42 4.33
N PHE A 31 -10.25 10.49 4.47
CA PHE A 31 -9.55 10.68 5.73
C PHE A 31 -8.41 11.68 5.57
N ARG A 32 -8.12 12.46 6.62
CA ARG A 32 -6.99 13.41 6.60
C ARG A 32 -5.65 12.70 6.34
N GLU A 33 -5.51 11.49 6.85
CA GLU A 33 -4.34 10.61 6.73
C GLU A 33 -4.53 9.47 5.72
N GLU A 34 -5.40 9.63 4.72
CA GLU A 34 -5.69 8.63 3.68
C GLU A 34 -4.43 8.03 3.00
N PRO A 35 -3.36 8.79 2.68
CA PRO A 35 -2.12 8.21 2.16
C PRO A 35 -1.44 7.23 3.14
N CYS A 36 -1.46 7.52 4.44
CA CYS A 36 -0.89 6.63 5.47
C CYS A 36 -1.75 5.38 5.65
N ARG A 37 -3.08 5.53 5.64
CA ARG A 37 -4.03 4.41 5.69
C ARG A 37 -3.87 3.49 4.47
N HIS A 38 -3.62 4.05 3.29
CA HIS A 38 -3.35 3.26 2.09
C HIS A 38 -2.06 2.43 2.23
N LYS A 39 -1.02 2.94 2.91
CA LYS A 39 0.20 2.14 3.20
C LYS A 39 -0.06 0.98 4.15
N ILE A 40 -1.00 1.12 5.08
CA ILE A 40 -1.46 0.01 5.92
C ILE A 40 -2.21 -1.01 5.05
N LEU A 41 -3.08 -0.55 4.15
CA LEU A 41 -3.78 -1.42 3.19
C LEU A 41 -2.79 -2.18 2.29
N ASP A 42 -1.76 -1.52 1.78
CA ASP A 42 -0.67 -2.14 1.02
C ASP A 42 0.00 -3.27 1.82
N LEU A 43 0.38 -3.00 3.09
CA LEU A 43 0.99 -3.99 3.97
C LEU A 43 0.08 -5.21 4.19
N ILE A 44 -1.20 -4.98 4.47
CA ILE A 44 -2.18 -6.07 4.65
C ILE A 44 -2.28 -6.91 3.36
N GLY A 45 -2.38 -6.24 2.20
CA GLY A 45 -2.42 -6.90 0.90
C GLY A 45 -1.17 -7.73 0.62
N ASP A 46 0.02 -7.16 0.84
CA ASP A 46 1.30 -7.84 0.61
C ASP A 46 1.47 -9.06 1.54
N LEU A 47 1.07 -8.97 2.81
CA LEU A 47 1.12 -10.10 3.75
C LEU A 47 0.08 -11.17 3.41
N SER A 48 -1.09 -10.79 2.88
CA SER A 48 -2.10 -11.78 2.46
C SER A 48 -1.61 -12.73 1.36
N MET A 49 -0.58 -12.33 0.59
CA MET A 49 0.02 -13.16 -0.45
C MET A 49 0.71 -14.44 0.08
N VAL A 50 1.00 -14.51 1.39
CA VAL A 50 1.54 -15.73 2.01
C VAL A 50 0.47 -16.59 2.70
N ALA A 51 -0.81 -16.35 2.40
CA ALA A 51 -1.92 -17.21 2.80
C ALA A 51 -1.69 -18.66 2.33
N GLN A 52 -1.63 -19.60 3.28
CA GLN A 52 -1.42 -21.02 3.03
C GLN A 52 -2.24 -21.88 3.99
N SER A 53 -2.61 -23.09 3.57
CA SER A 53 -3.32 -24.07 4.43
C SER A 53 -4.57 -23.52 5.12
N GLY A 54 -5.30 -22.62 4.44
CA GLY A 54 -6.51 -21.98 4.96
C GLY A 54 -6.29 -20.79 5.91
N ASN A 55 -5.04 -20.40 6.19
CA ASN A 55 -4.74 -19.17 6.92
C ASN A 55 -4.82 -17.94 6.00
N GLN A 56 -5.03 -16.76 6.57
CA GLN A 56 -5.17 -15.50 5.81
C GLN A 56 -3.82 -14.85 5.43
N GLY A 57 -2.68 -15.49 5.72
CA GLY A 57 -1.34 -14.90 5.57
C GLY A 57 -1.01 -13.80 6.57
N LEU A 58 -1.98 -13.40 7.41
CA LEU A 58 -1.82 -12.35 8.41
C LEU A 58 -1.39 -12.94 9.75
N PRO A 59 -0.21 -12.57 10.27
CA PRO A 59 0.23 -13.02 11.58
C PRO A 59 -0.57 -12.32 12.68
N VAL A 60 -0.84 -13.04 13.78
CA VAL A 60 -1.29 -12.42 15.03
C VAL A 60 -0.08 -11.76 15.68
N ALA A 61 0.19 -10.51 15.32
CA ALA A 61 1.38 -9.78 15.75
C ALA A 61 1.14 -8.27 15.81
N HIS A 62 2.01 -7.59 16.55
CA HIS A 62 2.16 -6.14 16.47
C HIS A 62 3.23 -5.80 15.44
N ILE A 63 2.82 -5.24 14.30
CA ILE A 63 3.72 -4.90 13.20
C ILE A 63 4.02 -3.40 13.23
N VAL A 64 5.31 -3.07 13.22
CA VAL A 64 5.79 -1.69 13.08
C VAL A 64 6.54 -1.58 11.76
N ALA A 65 6.08 -0.70 10.87
CA ALA A 65 6.73 -0.42 9.60
C ALA A 65 7.08 1.07 9.50
N TYR A 66 8.36 1.37 9.28
CA TYR A 66 8.83 2.74 9.06
C TYR A 66 9.21 2.92 7.60
N LYS A 67 8.55 3.87 6.90
CA LYS A 67 8.71 4.09 5.45
C LYS A 67 8.55 2.79 4.63
N GLY A 68 7.60 1.96 5.04
CA GLY A 68 7.33 0.67 4.41
C GLY A 68 6.78 0.81 2.99
N GLY A 69 7.12 -0.18 2.16
CA GLY A 69 6.61 -0.35 0.81
C GLY A 69 6.75 -1.81 0.37
N HIS A 70 6.21 -2.14 -0.80
CA HIS A 70 6.03 -3.53 -1.23
C HIS A 70 7.30 -4.40 -1.15
N ALA A 71 8.48 -3.85 -1.47
CA ALA A 71 9.73 -4.61 -1.37
C ALA A 71 10.06 -5.02 0.08
N LEU A 72 9.85 -4.11 1.05
CA LEU A 72 10.06 -4.40 2.47
C LEU A 72 9.01 -5.40 2.99
N HIS A 73 7.74 -5.21 2.60
CA HIS A 73 6.66 -6.10 3.02
C HIS A 73 6.86 -7.52 2.47
N ALA A 74 7.30 -7.65 1.21
CA ALA A 74 7.63 -8.94 0.61
C ALA A 74 8.82 -9.63 1.30
N ASP A 75 9.85 -8.87 1.72
CA ASP A 75 10.96 -9.45 2.50
C ASP A 75 10.48 -9.97 3.86
N LEU A 76 9.67 -9.19 4.57
CA LEU A 76 9.03 -9.61 5.82
C LEU A 76 8.19 -10.88 5.60
N ALA A 77 7.33 -10.90 4.60
CA ALA A 77 6.46 -12.03 4.28
C ALA A 77 7.27 -13.32 4.02
N ARG A 78 8.38 -13.23 3.28
CA ARG A 78 9.29 -14.38 3.05
C ARG A 78 9.90 -14.88 4.36
N ARG A 79 10.33 -13.98 5.23
CA ARG A 79 10.92 -14.36 6.54
C ARG A 79 9.90 -15.05 7.45
N LEU A 80 8.62 -14.68 7.38
CA LEU A 80 7.55 -15.29 8.17
C LEU A 80 7.19 -16.71 7.73
N ILE A 81 7.40 -17.08 6.47
CA ILE A 81 7.12 -18.44 5.97
C ILE A 81 8.34 -19.36 5.96
N MET A 82 9.54 -18.79 6.10
CA MET A 82 10.80 -19.53 6.21
C MET A 82 11.15 -19.86 7.67
N SER A 83 10.35 -19.40 8.63
CA SER A 83 10.52 -19.64 10.07
C SER A 83 9.85 -20.93 10.53
#